data_AF-A0A1V6Z6J7-F1
#
_entry.id   AF-A0A1V6Z6J7-F1
#
_cell.length_a   1.000
_cell.length_b   1.000
_cell.length_c   1.000
_cell.angle_alpha   90.00
_cell.angle_beta   90.00
_cell.angle_gamma   90.00
#
_symmetry.space_group_name_H-M   'P 1'
#
loop_
_entity.id
_entity.type
_entity.pdbx_description
1 polymer ?
#
loop_
_entity_poly.entity_id
_entity_poly.type
_entity_poly.pdbx_seq_one_letter_code
_entity_poly.pdbx_strand_id
1 'polypeptide(L)'
;METPTNKTIFGPDWDLSRWTSSDDRVRGGSSVSNLELTTKGVLFHGNLDIETLGGAGFASQRTIKNEQVWDLSGHDGVELRIVPSDRKRYTFSITDEIPHRRPDAREQSALVWEYDFCAMDEYVVDEERWLNREERRLG
;
A
#
# COMPACT_ATOMS: atom_id res chain seq x y z
N MET A 1 19.02 26.42 -1.92
CA MET A 1 17.82 25.58 -2.05
C MET A 1 18.31 24.16 -1.87
N GLU A 2 18.04 23.56 -0.72
CA GLU A 2 18.35 22.15 -0.49
C GLU A 2 17.37 21.33 -1.31
N THR A 3 17.88 20.40 -2.12
CA THR A 3 17.03 19.46 -2.84
C THR A 3 16.38 18.54 -1.81
N PRO A 4 15.04 18.40 -1.77
CA PRO A 4 14.42 17.46 -0.84
C PRO A 4 15.00 16.07 -1.11
N THR A 5 15.52 15.45 -0.06
CA THR A 5 16.15 14.13 -0.16
C THR A 5 15.06 13.11 0.11
N ASN A 6 14.64 12.37 -0.91
CA ASN A 6 13.66 11.30 -0.72
C ASN A 6 14.29 10.18 0.13
N LYS A 7 13.66 9.86 1.27
CA LYS A 7 14.01 8.70 2.08
C LYS A 7 13.39 7.44 1.48
N THR A 8 14.22 6.55 0.96
CA THR A 8 13.75 5.23 0.50
C THR A 8 13.44 4.34 1.69
N ILE A 9 12.19 3.91 1.81
CA ILE A 9 11.72 3.00 2.87
C ILE A 9 11.90 1.54 2.45
N PHE A 10 11.60 1.23 1.19
CA PHE A 10 11.77 -0.11 0.59
C PHE A 10 12.37 -0.02 -0.81
N GLY A 11 13.26 -0.95 -1.15
CA GLY A 11 13.96 -1.03 -2.43
C GLY A 11 15.27 -0.22 -2.49
N PRO A 12 16.09 -0.40 -3.55
CA PRO A 12 15.94 -1.44 -4.59
C PRO A 12 16.21 -2.85 -4.05
N ASP A 13 16.98 -2.98 -2.97
CA ASP A 13 17.35 -4.26 -2.35
C ASP A 13 16.30 -4.69 -1.33
N TRP A 14 15.21 -5.26 -1.83
CA TRP A 14 14.13 -5.77 -0.99
C TRP A 14 14.59 -6.99 -0.18
N ASP A 15 14.36 -6.94 1.12
CA ASP A 15 14.53 -8.08 2.03
C ASP A 15 13.15 -8.66 2.38
N LEU A 16 12.79 -9.76 1.70
CA LEU A 16 11.50 -10.43 1.90
C LEU A 16 11.34 -11.02 3.31
N SER A 17 12.43 -11.24 4.06
CA SER A 17 12.33 -11.75 5.43
C SER A 17 11.64 -10.75 6.38
N ARG A 18 11.52 -9.48 5.96
CA ARG A 18 10.81 -8.43 6.68
C ARG A 18 9.30 -8.41 6.42
N TRP A 19 8.80 -9.28 5.56
CA TRP A 19 7.40 -9.30 5.13
C TRP A 19 6.70 -10.59 5.53
N THR A 20 5.41 -10.50 5.81
CA THR A 20 4.58 -11.65 6.13
C THR A 20 3.17 -11.49 5.59
N SER A 21 2.56 -12.62 5.20
CA SER A 21 1.16 -12.67 4.77
C SER A 21 0.23 -12.38 5.95
N SER A 22 -0.81 -11.60 5.68
CA SER A 22 -1.91 -11.29 6.58
C SER A 22 -3.20 -11.57 5.82
N ASP A 23 -3.58 -12.84 5.77
CA ASP A 23 -4.73 -13.34 5.02
C ASP A 23 -5.83 -13.86 5.96
N ASP A 24 -7.04 -14.00 5.43
CA ASP A 24 -8.22 -14.47 6.16
C ASP A 24 -8.19 -15.95 6.62
N ARG A 25 -7.15 -16.71 6.25
CA ARG A 25 -6.95 -18.11 6.67
C ARG A 25 -6.96 -18.30 8.19
N VAL A 26 -6.55 -17.29 8.96
CA VAL A 26 -6.62 -17.31 10.43
C VAL A 26 -8.05 -17.32 10.99
N ARG A 27 -9.04 -17.00 10.14
CA ARG A 27 -10.49 -17.06 10.43
C ARG A 27 -11.18 -18.18 9.64
N GLY A 28 -10.43 -19.07 9.01
CA GLY A 28 -10.95 -20.15 8.16
C GLY A 28 -11.30 -19.71 6.73
N GLY A 29 -10.85 -18.54 6.28
CA GLY A 29 -10.97 -18.12 4.89
C GLY A 29 -9.99 -18.84 3.95
N SER A 30 -10.17 -18.62 2.64
CA SER A 30 -9.40 -19.28 1.57
C SER A 30 -8.53 -18.32 0.75
N SER A 31 -8.37 -17.07 1.21
CA SER A 31 -7.50 -16.10 0.54
C SER A 31 -6.02 -16.40 0.80
N VAL A 32 -5.18 -16.16 -0.19
CA VAL A 32 -3.73 -16.35 -0.11
C VAL A 32 -3.06 -15.18 -0.81
N SER A 33 -2.10 -14.56 -0.14
CA SER A 33 -1.20 -13.59 -0.78
C SER A 33 0.25 -14.05 -0.70
N ASN A 34 1.04 -13.65 -1.70
CA ASN A 34 2.47 -13.91 -1.80
C ASN A 34 3.21 -12.63 -2.18
N LEU A 35 4.49 -12.58 -1.82
CA LEU A 35 5.42 -11.53 -2.22
C LEU A 35 6.70 -12.20 -2.75
N GLU A 36 7.09 -11.84 -3.98
CA GLU A 36 8.25 -12.43 -4.65
C GLU A 36 9.21 -11.36 -5.16
N LEU A 37 10.52 -11.64 -5.15
CA LEU A 37 11.52 -10.75 -5.73
C LEU A 37 11.47 -10.81 -7.26
N THR A 38 11.66 -9.66 -7.88
CA THR A 38 11.80 -9.50 -9.33
C THR A 38 13.01 -8.64 -9.65
N THR A 39 13.36 -8.53 -10.92
CA THR A 39 14.43 -7.62 -11.37
C THR A 39 14.08 -6.13 -11.20
N LYS A 40 12.82 -5.79 -10.93
CA LYS A 40 12.33 -4.39 -10.82
C LYS A 40 11.86 -4.01 -9.41
N GLY A 41 11.95 -4.92 -8.43
CA GLY A 41 11.39 -4.75 -7.09
C GLY A 41 10.69 -6.02 -6.63
N VAL A 42 9.45 -5.90 -6.16
CA VAL A 42 8.64 -7.04 -5.68
C VAL A 42 7.34 -7.21 -6.45
N LEU A 43 6.91 -8.46 -6.62
CA LEU A 43 5.62 -8.85 -7.15
C LEU A 43 4.72 -9.27 -5.98
N PHE A 44 3.62 -8.54 -5.80
CA PHE A 44 2.50 -8.98 -4.96
C PHE A 44 1.50 -9.74 -5.83
N HIS A 45 1.14 -10.96 -5.43
CA HIS A 45 0.18 -11.79 -6.16
C HIS A 45 -0.55 -12.77 -5.25
N GLY A 46 -1.65 -13.35 -5.72
CA GLY A 46 -2.41 -14.34 -4.95
C GLY A 46 -3.86 -14.50 -5.38
N ASN A 47 -4.67 -15.04 -4.47
CA ASN A 47 -6.10 -15.23 -4.64
C ASN A 47 -6.85 -14.54 -3.50
N LEU A 48 -7.85 -13.74 -3.85
CA LEU A 48 -8.81 -13.17 -2.91
C LEU A 48 -10.12 -13.95 -3.04
N ASP A 49 -10.44 -14.72 -2.01
CA ASP A 49 -11.68 -15.48 -1.92
C ASP A 49 -12.66 -14.75 -0.99
N ILE A 50 -13.79 -14.30 -1.54
CA ILE A 50 -14.84 -13.65 -0.75
C ILE A 50 -15.99 -14.61 -0.42
N GLU A 51 -15.98 -15.83 -0.93
CA GLU A 51 -17.10 -16.76 -0.79
C GLU A 51 -17.04 -17.54 0.52
N THR A 52 -15.86 -18.01 0.92
CA THR A 52 -15.65 -18.87 2.10
C THR A 52 -16.19 -18.22 3.38
N LEU A 53 -16.08 -16.90 3.52
CA LEU A 53 -16.56 -16.15 4.68
C LEU A 53 -17.83 -15.34 4.38
N GLY A 54 -18.65 -15.76 3.41
CA GLY A 54 -19.98 -15.21 3.19
C GLY A 54 -19.99 -13.76 2.68
N GLY A 55 -19.11 -13.43 1.75
CA GLY A 55 -18.94 -12.09 1.16
C GLY A 55 -17.77 -11.30 1.73
N ALA A 56 -17.06 -11.85 2.72
CA ALA A 56 -15.85 -11.26 3.28
C ALA A 56 -14.61 -12.03 2.83
N GLY A 57 -13.49 -11.33 2.69
CA GLY A 57 -12.18 -11.93 2.41
C GLY A 57 -11.09 -10.88 2.45
N PHE A 58 -9.87 -11.28 2.82
CA PHE A 58 -8.70 -10.40 2.72
C PHE A 58 -7.42 -11.20 2.46
N ALA A 59 -6.57 -10.66 1.59
CA ALA A 59 -5.25 -11.18 1.26
C ALA A 59 -4.29 -9.97 1.20
N SER A 60 -3.30 -9.90 2.09
CA SER A 60 -2.42 -8.73 2.20
C SER A 60 -1.03 -9.12 2.70
N GLN A 61 -0.02 -8.30 2.39
CA GLN A 61 1.34 -8.44 2.92
C GLN A 61 1.63 -7.25 3.83
N ARG A 62 2.32 -7.50 4.94
CA ARG A 62 2.71 -6.45 5.89
C ARG A 62 4.11 -6.67 6.41
N THR A 63 4.72 -5.62 6.96
CA THR A 63 6.02 -5.72 7.62
C THR A 63 5.95 -6.48 8.95
N ILE A 64 7.03 -7.14 9.32
CA ILE A 64 7.16 -7.85 10.60
C ILE A 64 7.48 -6.83 11.70
N LYS A 65 6.70 -6.88 12.78
CA LYS A 65 6.53 -5.88 13.85
C LYS A 65 7.78 -5.37 14.58
N ASN A 66 8.97 -5.94 14.42
CA ASN A 66 10.02 -5.76 15.42
C ASN A 66 11.10 -4.72 15.08
N GLU A 67 11.15 -4.17 13.86
CA GLU A 67 12.35 -3.40 13.44
C GLU A 67 12.09 -2.17 12.56
N GLN A 68 10.83 -1.81 12.30
CA GLN A 68 10.48 -0.86 11.25
C GLN A 68 9.48 0.19 11.74
N VAL A 69 9.98 1.10 12.58
CA VAL A 69 9.33 2.37 12.87
C VAL A 69 10.09 3.45 12.11
N TRP A 70 9.38 4.20 11.26
CA TRP A 70 9.98 5.28 10.50
C TRP A 70 9.45 6.61 11.01
N ASP A 71 10.37 7.49 11.41
CA ASP A 71 10.05 8.90 11.50
C ASP A 71 9.93 9.47 10.08
N LEU A 72 8.71 9.88 9.73
CA LEU A 72 8.33 10.49 8.46
C LEU A 72 7.89 11.96 8.64
N SER A 73 7.98 12.52 9.85
CA SER A 73 7.46 13.87 10.17
C SER A 73 8.06 15.00 9.33
N GLY A 74 9.25 14.81 8.77
CA GLY A 74 9.91 15.75 7.87
C GLY A 74 9.54 15.62 6.39
N HIS A 75 8.52 14.85 6.02
CA HIS A 75 8.12 14.60 4.64
C HIS A 75 6.66 14.98 4.40
N ASP A 76 6.36 15.49 3.21
CA ASP A 76 5.00 15.90 2.82
C ASP A 76 4.11 14.71 2.42
N GLY A 77 4.69 13.55 2.10
CA GLY A 77 3.92 12.40 1.64
C GLY A 77 4.77 11.17 1.30
N VAL A 78 4.10 10.16 0.73
CA VAL A 78 4.67 8.86 0.35
C VAL A 78 4.55 8.68 -1.16
N GLU A 79 5.65 8.32 -1.81
CA GLU A 79 5.69 7.95 -3.23
C GLU A 79 5.62 6.43 -3.37
N LEU A 80 4.63 5.92 -4.12
CA LEU A 80 4.55 4.51 -4.51
C LEU A 80 4.94 4.37 -5.97
N ARG A 81 6.00 3.60 -6.26
CA ARG A 81 6.42 3.26 -7.62
C ARG A 81 5.85 1.89 -7.99
N ILE A 82 4.79 1.91 -8.79
CA ILE A 82 4.04 0.72 -9.18
C ILE A 82 4.21 0.50 -10.67
N VAL A 83 4.56 -0.72 -11.07
CA VAL A 83 4.53 -1.14 -12.47
C VAL A 83 3.09 -1.47 -12.84
N PRO A 84 2.56 -0.98 -13.99
CA PRO A 84 1.24 -1.35 -14.47
C PRO A 84 0.99 -2.86 -14.47
N SER A 85 -0.23 -3.26 -14.14
CA SER A 85 -0.59 -4.66 -13.87
C SER A 85 -2.06 -4.94 -14.18
N ASP A 86 -2.67 -5.87 -13.46
CA ASP A 86 -3.97 -6.52 -13.70
C ASP A 86 -5.22 -5.64 -13.55
N ARG A 87 -5.06 -4.32 -13.43
CA ARG A 87 -6.13 -3.31 -13.28
C ARG A 87 -7.04 -3.52 -12.08
N LYS A 88 -6.68 -4.41 -11.15
CA LYS A 88 -7.40 -4.53 -9.88
C LYS A 88 -7.11 -3.32 -9.01
N ARG A 89 -8.03 -3.07 -8.09
CA ARG A 89 -7.87 -2.08 -7.04
C ARG A 89 -7.11 -2.70 -5.88
N TYR A 90 -6.11 -1.99 -5.40
CA TYR A 90 -5.32 -2.32 -4.22
C TYR A 90 -5.39 -1.16 -3.22
N THR A 91 -5.17 -1.48 -1.96
CA THR A 91 -5.10 -0.50 -0.88
C THR A 91 -3.70 -0.55 -0.28
N PHE A 92 -3.05 0.60 -0.20
CA PHE A 92 -1.83 0.78 0.58
C PHE A 92 -2.20 1.35 1.95
N SER A 93 -1.64 0.79 3.02
CA SER A 93 -1.96 1.19 4.39
C SER A 93 -0.69 1.46 5.21
N ILE A 94 -0.71 2.53 6.00
CA ILE A 94 0.30 2.86 7.02
C ILE A 94 -0.39 2.92 8.38
N THR A 95 0.28 2.43 9.41
CA THR A 95 -0.15 2.52 10.81
C THR A 95 0.82 3.34 11.65
N ASP A 96 0.32 4.11 12.61
CA ASP A 96 1.15 4.90 13.54
C ASP A 96 1.78 4.07 14.65
N GLU A 97 1.09 3.03 15.08
CA GLU A 97 1.54 2.12 16.10
C GLU A 97 1.62 0.69 15.60
N ILE A 98 2.55 -0.05 16.19
CA ILE A 98 2.59 -1.50 16.08
C ILE A 98 1.60 -2.02 17.14
N PRO A 99 0.45 -2.61 16.75
CA PRO A 99 -0.54 -2.98 17.75
C PRO A 99 0.04 -3.99 18.73
N HIS A 100 0.01 -3.67 20.03
CA HIS A 100 0.38 -4.64 21.06
C HIS A 100 -0.52 -5.88 20.93
N ARG A 101 0.09 -7.07 20.98
CA ARG A 101 -0.71 -8.31 21.06
C ARG A 101 -1.48 -8.30 22.37
N ARG A 102 -2.80 -8.40 22.28
CA ARG A 102 -3.63 -8.66 23.44
C ARG A 102 -3.33 -10.06 23.99
N PRO A 103 -3.59 -10.32 25.28
CA PRO A 103 -3.44 -11.65 25.88
C PRO A 103 -4.25 -12.75 25.16
N ASP A 104 -5.32 -12.39 24.44
CA ASP A 104 -6.16 -13.28 23.64
C ASP A 104 -5.66 -13.48 22.19
N ALA A 105 -4.41 -13.09 21.92
CA ALA A 105 -3.76 -13.09 20.60
C ALA A 105 -4.42 -12.20 19.53
N ARG A 106 -5.40 -11.36 19.89
CA ARG A 106 -5.97 -10.36 18.99
C ARG A 106 -5.07 -9.13 18.92
N GLU A 107 -5.10 -8.46 17.77
CA GLU A 107 -4.41 -7.18 17.59
C GLU A 107 -5.28 -6.03 18.12
N GLN A 108 -4.66 -5.00 18.69
CA GLN A 108 -5.34 -3.76 19.08
C GLN A 108 -5.64 -2.89 17.85
N SER A 109 -6.56 -1.94 18.00
CA SER A 109 -6.82 -0.91 16.99
C SER A 109 -5.59 0.00 16.88
N ALA A 110 -5.31 0.49 15.67
CA ALA A 110 -4.30 1.50 15.37
C ALA A 110 -4.93 2.55 14.45
N LEU A 111 -4.32 3.75 14.38
CA LEU A 111 -4.70 4.68 13.33
C LEU A 111 -4.14 4.14 12.00
N VAL A 112 -5.01 4.02 11.01
CA VAL A 112 -4.65 3.54 9.68
C VAL A 112 -4.90 4.67 8.68
N TRP A 113 -3.88 5.01 7.90
CA TRP A 113 -4.04 5.82 6.70
C TRP A 113 -4.04 4.89 5.50
N GLU A 114 -5.04 5.04 4.63
CA GLU A 114 -5.25 4.18 3.48
C GLU A 114 -5.26 4.99 2.19
N TYR A 115 -4.70 4.41 1.14
CA TYR A 115 -4.75 4.94 -0.21
C TYR A 115 -5.09 3.84 -1.20
N ASP A 116 -6.23 3.98 -1.86
CA ASP A 116 -6.67 3.10 -2.93
C ASP A 116 -6.04 3.50 -4.25
N PHE A 117 -5.49 2.53 -4.96
CA PHE A 117 -4.93 2.74 -6.29
C PHE A 117 -5.22 1.56 -7.21
N CYS A 118 -5.17 1.82 -8.52
CA CYS A 118 -5.14 0.79 -9.54
C CYS A 118 -3.79 0.87 -10.25
N ALA A 119 -3.15 -0.28 -10.48
CA ALA A 119 -1.94 -0.36 -11.29
C ALA A 119 -2.30 -0.29 -12.80
N MET A 120 -2.85 0.84 -13.23
CA MET A 120 -3.20 1.07 -14.64
C MET A 120 -1.94 1.35 -15.47
N ASP A 121 -2.00 1.07 -16.77
CA ASP A 121 -0.95 1.42 -17.73
C ASP A 121 -0.56 2.89 -17.63
N GLU A 122 0.74 3.12 -17.89
CA GLU A 122 1.49 4.36 -17.92
C GLU A 122 0.63 5.62 -18.14
N TYR A 123 0.80 6.60 -17.25
CA TYR A 123 0.16 7.92 -17.26
C TYR A 123 -0.25 8.39 -18.67
N VAL A 124 -1.55 8.37 -18.98
CA VAL A 124 -2.08 9.36 -19.92
C VAL A 124 -2.04 10.68 -19.16
N VAL A 125 -1.00 11.46 -19.42
CA VAL A 125 -0.95 12.86 -19.00
C VAL A 125 -2.06 13.57 -19.77
N ASP A 126 -3.23 13.73 -19.15
CA ASP A 126 -4.18 14.72 -19.63
C ASP A 126 -3.68 16.07 -19.13
N GLU A 127 -2.95 16.78 -20.00
CA GLU A 127 -2.66 18.20 -19.81
C GLU A 127 -3.96 19.01 -19.90
N GLU A 128 -4.87 18.83 -18.94
CA GLU A 128 -5.89 19.85 -18.68
C GLU A 128 -5.19 21.04 -18.03
N ARG A 129 -4.63 21.87 -18.91
CA ARG A 129 -4.37 23.28 -18.72
C ARG A 129 -5.45 23.89 -17.82
N TRP A 130 -5.08 24.16 -16.57
CA TRP A 130 -5.74 25.14 -15.74
C TRP A 130 -5.59 26.53 -16.40
N LEU A 131 -6.43 26.82 -17.40
CA LEU A 131 -6.67 28.19 -17.82
C LEU A 131 -7.61 28.81 -16.78
N ASN A 132 -7.04 29.74 -16.01
CA ASN A 132 -7.73 30.67 -15.14
C ASN A 132 -9.08 31.09 -15.71
N ARG A 133 -10.16 30.65 -15.06
CA ARG A 133 -11.51 31.12 -15.35
C ARG A 133 -11.79 32.43 -14.60
N GLU A 134 -10.94 33.44 -14.82
CA GLU A 134 -11.16 34.82 -14.34
C GLU A 134 -11.42 35.83 -15.47
N GLU A 135 -11.50 35.42 -16.75
CA GLU A 135 -11.84 36.35 -17.85
C GLU A 135 -13.04 35.91 -18.69
N ARG A 136 -14.20 35.76 -18.05
CA ARG A 136 -15.50 35.96 -18.74
C ARG A 136 -16.46 36.80 -17.89
N ARG A 137 -16.01 38.01 -17.58
CA ARG A 137 -16.88 39.19 -17.64
C ARG A 137 -16.43 40.02 -18.84
N LEU A 138 -17.41 40.53 -19.58
CA LEU A 138 -17.34 41.36 -20.80
C LEU A 138 -17.48 40.57 -22.11
N GLY A 139 -18.69 40.68 -22.68
CA GLY A 139 -19.14 40.07 -23.92
C GLY A 139 -20.65 39.90 -23.89
#